data_AF-A0A814CNL2-F1
#
_entry.id   AF-A0A814CNL2-F1
#
_cell.length_a   1.000
_cell.length_b   1.000
_cell.length_c   1.000
_cell.angle_alpha   90.00
_cell.angle_beta   90.00
_cell.angle_gamma   90.00
#
_symmetry.space_group_name_H-M   'P 1'
#
loop_
_entity.id
_entity.type
_entity.pdbx_description
1 polymer ?
#
loop_
_entity_poly.entity_id
_entity_poly.type
_entity_poly.pdbx_seq_one_letter_code
_entity_poly.pdbx_strand_id
1 'polypeptide(L)'
;MSTPLKNFVKFNTTYHEVCSDKFDLDNLYKWLTPYGYTGGYIIENIRHGGPMFKALKSFCELSEETVNNAIDEFNETQLVTENLLTHDIFTSRIKSSLSDFKSMTPMQFLDLLMLIKDTTWANQFITIFRTNYQLIVRNDTGHVRPHPPEEELRTQRRMTRVYLFIVILAIGIITWITALTYQTKTISMNEPTFDVYQSLEQLADCPCANVSIPYHTFIGLKMSFHEVCSSDFTDLHSDWMAMLYSSFLHEIKSEDNVPTFQRMALSHFQALQAICETSMHSAKTELSLFLNSTFYSTSMIGSDVFQKQIDATLFNFKSNSLSSNYNHSLELIRSMYSSNAFISAFGTNWSPVLREVEENAKIYMQAQKYNMSSCSCATSTTCVETMKLRLESRSPWVVPGMLSGCLPLDSMLESTLECLYDQACIDMISDALNSTIRYTPLIADHTRFHPISIMKLDNITKQFFIEKWSESVSFEAYFNACHTEKCSYTISKRFNIGYISSTVIAFYGGLSVGLKLTIPLVFKIVKKCLSNRNSRRVISINTS
;
A
#
# COMPACT_ATOMS: atom_id res chain seq x y z
N MET A 1 6.03 -20.92 -12.26
CA MET A 1 7.07 -19.89 -12.46
C MET A 1 6.59 -18.56 -11.87
N SER A 2 7.50 -17.70 -11.44
CA SER A 2 7.21 -16.33 -10.97
C SER A 2 7.99 -15.35 -11.84
N THR A 3 7.33 -14.28 -12.29
CA THR A 3 7.99 -13.22 -13.08
C THR A 3 7.50 -11.84 -12.61
N PRO A 4 8.38 -10.88 -12.27
CA PRO A 4 8.01 -9.52 -11.91
C PRO A 4 7.19 -8.80 -12.99
N LEU A 5 6.18 -8.03 -12.61
CA LEU A 5 5.31 -7.32 -13.57
C LEU A 5 6.06 -6.27 -14.42
N LYS A 6 7.16 -5.69 -13.90
CA LYS A 6 8.07 -4.81 -14.66
C LYS A 6 8.69 -5.42 -15.93
N ASN A 7 8.62 -6.75 -16.08
CA ASN A 7 9.06 -7.43 -17.31
C ASN A 7 8.00 -7.40 -18.43
N PHE A 8 6.75 -7.06 -18.11
CA PHE A 8 5.61 -7.06 -19.05
C PHE A 8 4.99 -5.68 -19.25
N VAL A 9 5.10 -4.80 -18.24
CA VAL A 9 4.54 -3.44 -18.22
C VAL A 9 5.68 -2.44 -18.09
N LYS A 10 5.59 -1.32 -18.81
CA LYS A 10 6.41 -0.13 -18.58
C LYS A 10 5.52 1.08 -18.43
N PHE A 11 5.74 1.85 -17.37
CA PHE A 11 5.11 3.14 -17.17
C PHE A 11 5.93 4.24 -17.85
N ASN A 12 5.24 5.30 -18.27
CA ASN A 12 5.83 6.56 -18.70
C ASN A 12 4.93 7.65 -18.14
N THR A 13 5.30 8.18 -16.98
CA THR A 13 4.52 9.18 -16.24
C THR A 13 4.67 10.55 -16.89
N THR A 14 3.56 11.26 -17.02
CA THR A 14 3.53 12.64 -17.51
C THR A 14 2.65 13.44 -16.57
N TYR A 15 3.28 14.17 -15.64
CA TYR A 15 2.57 15.05 -14.72
C TYR A 15 1.97 16.25 -15.46
N HIS A 16 0.90 16.82 -14.90
CA HIS A 16 0.24 17.99 -15.46
C HIS A 16 1.19 19.20 -15.45
N GLU A 17 1.15 20.10 -16.44
CA GLU A 17 2.18 21.14 -16.61
C GLU A 17 2.35 22.07 -15.39
N VAL A 18 1.30 22.20 -14.56
CA VAL A 18 1.30 22.91 -13.26
C VAL A 18 2.29 22.33 -12.25
N CYS A 19 2.59 21.03 -12.35
CA CYS A 19 3.56 20.29 -11.53
C CYS A 19 4.87 20.00 -12.28
N SER A 20 5.23 20.84 -13.27
CA SER A 20 6.47 20.68 -14.05
C SER A 20 7.39 21.89 -13.88
N ASP A 21 8.69 21.70 -14.12
CA ASP A 21 9.75 22.73 -14.03
C ASP A 21 9.48 24.02 -14.83
N LYS A 22 8.50 24.00 -15.74
CA LYS A 22 8.01 25.19 -16.47
C LYS A 22 7.32 26.21 -15.56
N PHE A 23 6.82 25.80 -14.39
CA PHE A 23 6.05 26.63 -13.48
C PHE A 23 6.80 26.83 -12.16
N ASP A 24 7.60 27.89 -12.08
CA ASP A 24 8.46 28.22 -10.94
C ASP A 24 7.61 28.69 -9.73
N LEU A 25 7.05 27.71 -9.01
CA LEU A 25 6.20 27.92 -7.84
C LEU A 25 6.95 28.58 -6.68
N ASP A 26 8.28 28.41 -6.58
CA ASP A 26 9.07 29.03 -5.51
C ASP A 26 9.30 30.52 -5.75
N ASN A 27 9.60 30.95 -6.98
CA ASN A 27 9.66 32.38 -7.30
C ASN A 27 8.27 33.01 -7.39
N LEU A 28 7.24 32.27 -7.82
CA LEU A 28 5.85 32.75 -7.76
C LEU A 28 5.39 32.97 -6.29
N TYR A 29 5.70 32.04 -5.38
CA TYR A 29 5.42 32.20 -3.95
C TYR A 29 6.15 33.41 -3.35
N LYS A 30 7.44 33.59 -3.66
CA LYS A 30 8.24 34.76 -3.24
C LYS A 30 7.75 36.09 -3.85
N TRP A 31 7.15 36.06 -5.05
CA TRP A 31 6.58 37.24 -5.70
C TRP A 31 5.21 37.62 -5.14
N LEU A 32 4.41 36.63 -4.74
CA LEU A 32 3.08 36.84 -4.14
C LEU A 32 3.15 37.22 -2.66
N THR A 33 4.20 36.84 -1.93
CA THR A 33 4.42 37.21 -0.52
C THR A 33 5.23 38.52 -0.40
N PRO A 34 4.65 39.66 0.00
CA PRO A 34 5.39 40.91 0.12
C PRO A 34 6.32 40.89 1.34
N TYR A 35 7.58 41.30 1.15
CA TYR A 35 8.48 41.63 2.26
C TYR A 35 8.01 42.88 3.00
N GLY A 36 7.04 42.70 3.90
CA GLY A 36 6.48 43.74 4.76
C GLY A 36 5.56 44.73 4.02
N TYR A 37 4.27 44.73 4.35
CA TYR A 37 3.44 45.91 4.15
C TYR A 37 2.42 46.09 5.26
N THR A 38 2.34 47.31 5.79
CA THR A 38 1.52 47.67 6.95
C THR A 38 0.23 48.36 6.51
N GLY A 39 -0.90 47.66 6.64
CA GLY A 39 -2.24 48.25 6.54
C GLY A 39 -2.76 48.52 5.12
N GLY A 40 -4.10 48.58 5.01
CA GLY A 40 -4.83 48.87 3.77
C GLY A 40 -5.78 47.74 3.37
N TYR A 41 -7.10 47.95 3.55
CA TYR A 41 -8.13 47.00 3.11
C TYR A 41 -8.29 47.05 1.57
N ILE A 42 -7.94 45.97 0.88
CA ILE A 42 -8.52 45.59 -0.42
C ILE A 42 -8.81 44.09 -0.40
N ILE A 43 -10.05 43.71 -0.74
CA ILE A 43 -10.49 42.32 -0.88
C ILE A 43 -10.25 41.87 -2.33
N GLU A 44 -9.97 40.58 -2.53
CA GLU A 44 -9.72 39.93 -3.83
C GLU A 44 -8.54 40.53 -4.64
N ASN A 45 -7.34 40.10 -4.27
CA ASN A 45 -6.12 40.30 -5.05
C ASN A 45 -5.33 38.97 -5.10
N ILE A 46 -4.79 38.61 -6.27
CA ILE A 46 -4.00 37.38 -6.48
C ILE A 46 -2.82 37.24 -5.49
N ARG A 47 -2.33 38.35 -4.93
CA ARG A 47 -1.31 38.38 -3.87
C ARG A 47 -1.70 37.62 -2.59
N HIS A 48 -2.99 37.38 -2.34
CA HIS A 48 -3.45 36.51 -1.25
C HIS A 48 -3.46 35.02 -1.61
N GLY A 49 -3.18 34.65 -2.85
CA GLY A 49 -3.09 33.25 -3.31
C GLY A 49 -1.80 32.52 -2.92
N GLY A 50 -0.82 33.18 -2.30
CA GLY A 50 0.45 32.56 -1.87
C GLY A 50 0.31 31.22 -1.13
N PRO A 51 -0.62 31.08 -0.14
CA PRO A 51 -0.90 29.80 0.51
C PRO A 51 -1.46 28.73 -0.43
N MET A 52 -2.27 29.11 -1.44
CA MET A 52 -2.80 28.18 -2.44
C MET A 52 -1.67 27.66 -3.35
N PHE A 53 -0.74 28.51 -3.77
CA PHE A 53 0.42 28.09 -4.58
C PHE A 53 1.42 27.24 -3.78
N LYS A 54 1.59 27.52 -2.48
CA LYS A 54 2.39 26.65 -1.59
C LYS A 54 1.73 25.29 -1.39
N ALA A 55 0.42 25.25 -1.13
CA ALA A 55 -0.33 24.00 -1.04
C ALA A 55 -0.31 23.23 -2.35
N LEU A 56 -0.44 23.91 -3.50
CA LEU A 56 -0.33 23.33 -4.83
C LEU A 56 1.05 22.70 -5.08
N LYS A 57 2.14 23.34 -4.65
CA LYS A 57 3.48 22.74 -4.70
C LYS A 57 3.54 21.44 -3.91
N SER A 58 3.09 21.45 -2.65
CA SER A 58 3.08 20.25 -1.81
C SER A 58 2.10 19.18 -2.30
N PHE A 59 1.01 19.53 -2.99
CA PHE A 59 0.17 18.56 -3.69
C PHE A 59 0.86 17.96 -4.92
N CYS A 60 1.63 18.74 -5.67
CA CYS A 60 2.45 18.24 -6.78
C CYS A 60 3.51 17.25 -6.26
N GLU A 61 4.33 17.68 -5.29
CA GLU A 61 5.37 16.88 -4.63
C GLU A 61 4.79 15.54 -4.09
N LEU A 62 3.70 15.61 -3.31
CA LEU A 62 3.00 14.44 -2.77
C LEU A 62 2.38 13.54 -3.86
N SER A 63 1.86 14.13 -4.96
CA SER A 63 1.27 13.34 -6.06
C SER A 63 2.31 12.59 -6.88
N GLU A 64 3.50 13.17 -7.07
CA GLU A 64 4.63 12.52 -7.71
C GLU A 64 5.19 11.40 -6.84
N GLU A 65 5.39 11.64 -5.54
CA GLU A 65 5.82 10.61 -4.59
C GLU A 65 4.82 9.45 -4.50
N THR A 66 3.51 9.75 -4.41
CA THR A 66 2.44 8.73 -4.39
C THR A 66 2.45 7.86 -5.65
N VAL A 67 2.60 8.48 -6.83
CA VAL A 67 2.61 7.77 -8.12
C VAL A 67 3.88 6.94 -8.29
N ASN A 68 5.05 7.47 -7.90
CA ASN A 68 6.32 6.75 -7.98
C ASN A 68 6.32 5.52 -7.05
N ASN A 69 5.90 5.69 -5.79
CA ASN A 69 5.81 4.59 -4.82
C ASN A 69 4.86 3.48 -5.29
N ALA A 70 3.68 3.83 -5.82
CA ALA A 70 2.73 2.86 -6.37
C ALA A 70 3.26 2.15 -7.64
N ILE A 71 4.06 2.84 -8.46
CA ILE A 71 4.73 2.23 -9.62
C ILE A 71 5.76 1.19 -9.18
N ASP A 72 6.53 1.47 -8.14
CA ASP A 72 7.52 0.51 -7.64
C ASP A 72 6.88 -0.71 -6.95
N GLU A 73 5.82 -0.52 -6.16
CA GLU A 73 5.00 -1.63 -5.63
C GLU A 73 4.44 -2.51 -6.77
N PHE A 74 3.92 -1.89 -7.84
CA PHE A 74 3.46 -2.62 -9.03
C PHE A 74 4.62 -3.32 -9.76
N ASN A 75 5.80 -2.70 -9.85
CA ASN A 75 6.97 -3.26 -10.52
C ASN A 75 7.53 -4.51 -9.80
N GLU A 76 7.44 -4.54 -8.48
CA GLU A 76 7.87 -5.68 -7.64
C GLU A 76 6.82 -6.79 -7.53
N THR A 77 5.54 -6.46 -7.72
CA THR A 77 4.43 -7.43 -7.77
C THR A 77 4.73 -8.57 -8.76
N GLN A 78 4.52 -9.82 -8.30
CA GLN A 78 4.87 -11.03 -9.05
C GLN A 78 3.68 -11.60 -9.81
N LEU A 79 3.83 -11.82 -11.12
CA LEU A 79 2.94 -12.69 -11.88
C LEU A 79 3.36 -14.15 -11.68
N VAL A 80 2.68 -14.85 -10.76
CA VAL A 80 2.88 -16.27 -10.50
C VAL A 80 1.90 -17.09 -11.36
N THR A 81 2.43 -18.03 -12.15
CA THR A 81 1.63 -18.96 -12.97
C THR A 81 2.27 -20.34 -12.98
N GLU A 82 1.47 -21.39 -12.86
CA GLU A 82 1.98 -22.77 -12.96
C GLU A 82 2.28 -23.13 -14.43
N ASN A 83 1.27 -22.93 -15.28
CA ASN A 83 1.31 -23.17 -16.71
C ASN A 83 1.41 -21.86 -17.51
N LEU A 84 1.79 -21.95 -18.79
CA LEU A 84 1.78 -20.80 -19.71
C LEU A 84 0.34 -20.33 -19.91
N LEU A 85 0.03 -19.10 -19.46
CA LEU A 85 -1.30 -18.53 -19.64
C LEU A 85 -1.65 -18.38 -21.12
N THR A 86 -2.92 -18.62 -21.47
CA THR A 86 -3.43 -18.23 -22.78
C THR A 86 -3.39 -16.71 -22.91
N HIS A 87 -3.24 -16.22 -24.15
CA HIS A 87 -3.15 -14.79 -24.46
C HIS A 87 -4.25 -13.96 -23.78
N ASP A 88 -5.48 -14.48 -23.75
CA ASP A 88 -6.64 -13.75 -23.25
C ASP A 88 -6.71 -13.74 -21.71
N ILE A 89 -6.29 -14.82 -21.05
CA ILE A 89 -6.17 -14.87 -19.58
C ILE A 89 -5.01 -13.97 -19.11
N PHE A 90 -3.87 -14.01 -19.80
CA PHE A 90 -2.75 -13.09 -19.54
C PHE A 90 -3.18 -11.63 -19.72
N THR A 91 -3.79 -11.31 -20.86
CA THR A 91 -4.27 -9.96 -21.19
C THR A 91 -5.35 -9.50 -20.21
N SER A 92 -6.25 -10.38 -19.77
CA SER A 92 -7.28 -10.07 -18.76
C SER A 92 -6.66 -9.78 -17.40
N ARG A 93 -5.73 -10.62 -16.91
CA ARG A 93 -5.05 -10.40 -15.62
C ARG A 93 -4.24 -9.11 -15.63
N ILE A 94 -3.40 -8.88 -16.64
CA ILE A 94 -2.61 -7.64 -16.78
C ILE A 94 -3.51 -6.40 -16.88
N LYS A 95 -4.65 -6.48 -17.58
CA LYS A 95 -5.64 -5.39 -17.63
C LYS A 95 -6.37 -5.17 -16.29
N SER A 96 -6.64 -6.22 -15.51
CA SER A 96 -7.17 -6.08 -14.16
C SER A 96 -6.17 -5.35 -13.30
N SER A 97 -4.95 -5.86 -13.12
CA SER A 97 -3.94 -5.22 -12.27
C SER A 97 -3.64 -3.79 -12.70
N LEU A 98 -3.66 -3.47 -14.01
CA LEU A 98 -3.55 -2.10 -14.51
C LEU A 98 -4.78 -1.23 -14.27
N SER A 99 -5.98 -1.81 -14.15
CA SER A 99 -7.21 -1.12 -13.73
C SER A 99 -7.21 -0.89 -12.22
N ASP A 100 -6.80 -1.89 -11.45
CA ASP A 100 -6.69 -1.88 -10.00
C ASP A 100 -5.67 -0.81 -9.58
N PHE A 101 -4.45 -0.83 -10.15
CA PHE A 101 -3.44 0.24 -10.01
C PHE A 101 -3.98 1.64 -10.37
N LYS A 102 -4.71 1.77 -11.49
CA LYS A 102 -5.31 3.05 -11.93
C LYS A 102 -6.49 3.52 -11.10
N SER A 103 -7.10 2.64 -10.31
CA SER A 103 -8.19 2.98 -9.39
C SER A 103 -7.64 3.27 -8.00
N MET A 104 -6.74 2.42 -7.49
CA MET A 104 -6.14 2.51 -6.17
C MET A 104 -5.22 3.73 -6.03
N THR A 105 -4.32 3.99 -6.99
CA THR A 105 -3.35 5.11 -6.83
C THR A 105 -4.07 6.47 -6.70
N PRO A 106 -5.11 6.79 -7.50
CA PRO A 106 -5.93 7.98 -7.25
C PRO A 106 -6.78 7.88 -5.99
N MET A 107 -7.30 6.71 -5.61
CA MET A 107 -8.07 6.55 -4.37
C MET A 107 -7.21 6.79 -3.12
N GLN A 108 -5.99 6.27 -3.04
CA GLN A 108 -5.06 6.50 -1.92
C GLN A 108 -4.74 8.00 -1.75
N PHE A 109 -4.47 8.70 -2.85
CA PHE A 109 -4.30 10.16 -2.86
C PHE A 109 -5.59 10.89 -2.47
N LEU A 110 -6.75 10.41 -2.93
CA LEU A 110 -8.06 10.97 -2.59
C LEU A 110 -8.48 10.69 -1.15
N ASP A 111 -8.11 9.56 -0.53
CA ASP A 111 -8.44 9.22 0.85
C ASP A 111 -7.64 10.10 1.82
N LEU A 112 -6.35 10.33 1.53
CA LEU A 112 -5.52 11.30 2.23
C LEU A 112 -6.06 12.74 2.07
N LEU A 113 -6.47 13.12 0.85
CA LEU A 113 -7.17 14.39 0.61
C LEU A 113 -8.54 14.44 1.30
N MET A 114 -9.27 13.34 1.43
CA MET A 114 -10.56 13.29 2.10
C MET A 114 -10.39 13.43 3.60
N LEU A 115 -9.36 12.85 4.22
CA LEU A 115 -9.05 13.09 5.63
C LEU A 115 -8.77 14.58 5.90
N ILE A 116 -8.02 15.25 5.02
CA ILE A 116 -7.76 16.71 5.07
C ILE A 116 -9.06 17.51 4.81
N LYS A 117 -9.88 17.06 3.85
CA LYS A 117 -11.17 17.69 3.50
C LYS A 117 -12.19 17.55 4.64
N ASP A 118 -12.32 16.39 5.26
CA ASP A 118 -13.33 16.09 6.27
C ASP A 118 -12.97 16.68 7.64
N THR A 119 -11.68 16.77 7.98
CA THR A 119 -11.24 17.56 9.14
C THR A 119 -11.47 19.06 8.94
N THR A 120 -11.42 19.59 7.71
CA THR A 120 -11.81 20.98 7.41
C THR A 120 -13.33 21.16 7.27
N TRP A 121 -14.09 20.15 6.82
CA TRP A 121 -15.56 20.17 6.71
C TRP A 121 -16.28 20.02 8.05
N ALA A 122 -15.74 19.22 8.97
CA ALA A 122 -16.31 19.03 10.32
C ALA A 122 -16.41 20.34 11.11
N ASN A 123 -15.57 21.33 10.79
CA ASN A 123 -15.59 22.66 11.39
C ASN A 123 -16.57 23.66 10.73
N GLN A 124 -17.34 23.22 9.72
CA GLN A 124 -18.45 23.97 9.06
C GLN A 124 -18.16 25.44 8.69
N PHE A 125 -16.94 25.76 8.24
CA PHE A 125 -16.62 27.12 7.82
C PHE A 125 -17.36 27.51 6.52
N ILE A 126 -18.30 28.45 6.65
CA ILE A 126 -18.92 29.14 5.51
C ILE A 126 -17.91 30.17 4.96
N THR A 127 -17.53 30.05 3.69
CA THR A 127 -16.69 31.08 3.05
C THR A 127 -17.52 32.28 2.64
N ILE A 128 -16.98 33.49 2.80
CA ILE A 128 -17.67 34.74 2.45
C ILE A 128 -17.98 34.86 0.94
N PHE A 129 -17.29 34.08 0.11
CA PHE A 129 -17.35 34.08 -1.35
C PHE A 129 -18.49 33.24 -1.94
N ARG A 130 -19.36 32.64 -1.12
CA ARG A 130 -20.56 31.88 -1.54
C ARG A 130 -20.29 30.69 -2.47
N THR A 131 -19.09 30.11 -2.43
CA THR A 131 -18.68 29.00 -3.29
C THR A 131 -19.29 27.64 -2.93
N ASN A 132 -19.92 27.54 -1.75
CA ASN A 132 -20.37 26.29 -1.14
C ASN A 132 -21.90 26.07 -1.14
N TYR A 133 -22.68 26.83 -1.92
CA TYR A 133 -24.11 26.56 -2.14
C TYR A 133 -24.60 27.05 -3.52
N GLN A 134 -25.56 26.33 -4.13
CA GLN A 134 -26.22 26.72 -5.39
C GLN A 134 -27.63 26.12 -5.51
N LEU A 135 -28.52 26.77 -6.27
CA LEU A 135 -29.87 26.29 -6.63
C LEU A 135 -29.94 25.88 -8.12
N ILE A 136 -30.68 24.80 -8.44
CA ILE A 136 -30.75 24.19 -9.77
C ILE A 136 -32.18 23.67 -10.06
N VAL A 137 -32.61 23.71 -11.33
CA VAL A 137 -33.81 23.04 -11.89
C VAL A 137 -33.42 22.33 -13.21
N ARG A 138 -34.14 21.27 -13.64
CA ARG A 138 -33.77 20.35 -14.74
C ARG A 138 -34.83 20.22 -15.86
N ASN A 139 -34.40 19.76 -17.05
CA ASN A 139 -34.86 18.57 -17.82
C ASN A 139 -33.97 18.40 -19.09
N ASP A 140 -33.49 17.21 -19.53
CA ASP A 140 -34.11 15.96 -20.09
C ASP A 140 -34.52 16.10 -21.60
N THR A 141 -34.34 15.17 -22.58
CA THR A 141 -34.13 13.68 -22.64
C THR A 141 -33.43 13.16 -23.95
N GLY A 142 -32.88 11.91 -23.98
CA GLY A 142 -32.82 10.93 -25.13
C GLY A 142 -32.05 11.25 -26.45
N HIS A 143 -31.71 10.33 -27.40
CA HIS A 143 -31.70 8.84 -27.50
C HIS A 143 -30.92 8.28 -28.76
N VAL A 144 -30.07 7.25 -28.60
CA VAL A 144 -29.97 5.94 -29.37
C VAL A 144 -29.41 5.84 -30.85
N ARG A 145 -29.12 4.59 -31.33
CA ARG A 145 -28.27 4.11 -32.49
C ARG A 145 -29.05 3.10 -33.41
N PRO A 146 -28.49 2.16 -34.26
CA PRO A 146 -27.40 2.09 -35.29
C PRO A 146 -27.69 1.30 -36.65
N HIS A 147 -26.68 1.18 -37.54
CA HIS A 147 -26.30 0.04 -38.46
C HIS A 147 -26.85 -0.21 -39.93
N PRO A 148 -26.12 -0.98 -40.82
CA PRO A 148 -26.38 -1.14 -42.28
C PRO A 148 -26.33 -2.59 -42.92
N PRO A 149 -26.75 -2.77 -44.21
CA PRO A 149 -26.35 -3.86 -45.16
C PRO A 149 -25.82 -3.30 -46.53
N GLU A 150 -25.58 -3.96 -47.68
CA GLU A 150 -25.96 -5.26 -48.34
C GLU A 150 -24.74 -5.83 -49.17
N GLU A 151 -24.71 -6.59 -50.30
CA GLU A 151 -25.61 -7.12 -51.36
C GLU A 151 -25.08 -8.51 -51.88
N GLU A 152 -25.47 -9.04 -53.07
CA GLU A 152 -25.44 -10.50 -53.36
C GLU A 152 -24.74 -11.09 -54.63
N LEU A 153 -24.71 -12.43 -54.62
CA LEU A 153 -24.27 -13.45 -55.59
C LEU A 153 -24.65 -13.29 -57.09
N ARG A 154 -23.76 -13.77 -58.00
CA ARG A 154 -24.15 -14.43 -59.29
C ARG A 154 -23.00 -15.14 -60.05
N THR A 155 -22.61 -16.37 -59.70
CA THR A 155 -22.13 -17.41 -60.67
C THR A 155 -21.89 -18.80 -60.05
N GLN A 156 -22.80 -19.75 -60.29
CA GLN A 156 -22.56 -21.19 -60.09
C GLN A 156 -22.95 -21.99 -61.35
N ARG A 157 -22.19 -23.06 -61.67
CA ARG A 157 -22.66 -24.37 -62.19
C ARG A 157 -21.57 -25.34 -62.72
N ARG A 158 -20.28 -24.98 -62.74
CA ARG A 158 -19.17 -25.90 -63.14
C ARG A 158 -18.34 -26.48 -61.98
N MET A 159 -18.79 -26.36 -60.73
CA MET A 159 -17.96 -26.59 -59.53
C MET A 159 -18.16 -27.95 -58.83
N THR A 160 -19.13 -28.75 -59.26
CA THR A 160 -19.66 -29.89 -58.47
C THR A 160 -18.82 -31.17 -58.50
N ARG A 161 -17.97 -31.38 -59.50
CA ARG A 161 -17.24 -32.65 -59.69
C ARG A 161 -15.89 -32.71 -58.96
N VAL A 162 -15.15 -31.60 -58.90
CA VAL A 162 -13.89 -31.49 -58.12
C VAL A 162 -14.17 -31.54 -56.61
N TYR A 163 -15.29 -30.95 -56.20
CA TYR A 163 -15.79 -30.91 -54.83
C TYR A 163 -15.87 -32.31 -54.18
N LEU A 164 -16.50 -33.30 -54.83
CA LEU A 164 -16.75 -34.62 -54.25
C LEU A 164 -15.47 -35.40 -53.90
N PHE A 165 -14.44 -35.32 -54.76
CA PHE A 165 -13.19 -36.05 -54.54
C PHE A 165 -12.41 -35.52 -53.32
N ILE A 166 -12.32 -34.19 -53.18
CA ILE A 166 -11.61 -33.55 -52.07
C ILE A 166 -12.31 -33.84 -50.73
N VAL A 167 -13.65 -33.88 -50.71
CA VAL A 167 -14.42 -34.23 -49.50
C VAL A 167 -14.09 -35.64 -48.99
N ILE A 168 -14.08 -36.65 -49.88
CA ILE A 168 -13.80 -38.04 -49.47
C ILE A 168 -12.39 -38.18 -48.90
N LEU A 169 -11.40 -37.57 -49.57
CA LEU A 169 -9.98 -37.65 -49.15
C LEU A 169 -9.77 -36.95 -47.79
N ALA A 170 -10.40 -35.79 -47.58
CA ALA A 170 -10.34 -35.08 -46.30
C ALA A 170 -11.00 -35.87 -45.15
N ILE A 171 -12.16 -36.52 -45.39
CA ILE A 171 -12.82 -37.36 -44.38
C ILE A 171 -11.89 -38.51 -43.93
N GLY A 172 -11.22 -39.19 -44.88
CA GLY A 172 -10.28 -40.27 -44.56
C GLY A 172 -9.06 -39.82 -43.73
N ILE A 173 -8.56 -38.60 -43.96
CA ILE A 173 -7.48 -38.02 -43.16
C ILE A 173 -7.99 -37.65 -41.76
N ILE A 174 -9.19 -37.07 -41.65
CA ILE A 174 -9.81 -36.68 -40.38
C ILE A 174 -10.10 -37.90 -39.50
N THR A 175 -10.62 -39.00 -40.05
CA THR A 175 -10.87 -40.24 -39.29
C THR A 175 -9.57 -40.90 -38.82
N TRP A 176 -8.51 -40.87 -39.63
CA TRP A 176 -7.21 -41.41 -39.22
C TRP A 176 -6.56 -40.60 -38.09
N ILE A 177 -6.59 -39.26 -38.17
CA ILE A 177 -6.05 -38.37 -37.11
C ILE A 177 -6.87 -38.51 -35.83
N THR A 178 -8.21 -38.50 -35.91
CA THR A 178 -9.09 -38.62 -34.73
C THR A 178 -9.05 -40.00 -34.05
N ALA A 179 -8.60 -41.05 -34.76
CA ALA A 179 -8.35 -42.36 -34.16
C ALA A 179 -7.02 -42.45 -33.39
N LEU A 180 -6.12 -41.47 -33.54
CA LEU A 180 -4.80 -41.45 -32.89
C LEU A 180 -4.69 -40.44 -31.73
N THR A 181 -5.67 -39.55 -31.56
CA THR A 181 -5.67 -38.54 -30.48
C THR A 181 -6.26 -39.08 -29.18
N TYR A 182 -5.58 -38.80 -28.06
CA TYR A 182 -6.14 -39.02 -26.73
C TYR A 182 -7.31 -38.07 -26.49
N GLN A 183 -8.36 -38.58 -25.87
CA GLN A 183 -9.56 -37.83 -25.49
C GLN A 183 -9.54 -37.60 -23.98
N THR A 184 -9.63 -36.36 -23.55
CA THR A 184 -9.85 -36.02 -22.14
C THR A 184 -11.30 -36.32 -21.77
N LYS A 185 -11.52 -37.13 -20.74
CA LYS A 185 -12.83 -37.28 -20.09
C LYS A 185 -12.81 -36.53 -18.77
N THR A 186 -13.60 -35.48 -18.68
CA THR A 186 -13.99 -34.85 -17.41
C THR A 186 -14.89 -35.78 -16.61
N ILE A 187 -14.62 -35.90 -15.31
CA ILE A 187 -15.47 -36.58 -14.32
C ILE A 187 -15.86 -35.54 -13.29
N SER A 188 -17.17 -35.30 -13.14
CA SER A 188 -17.74 -34.36 -12.18
C SER A 188 -18.14 -35.07 -10.89
N MET A 189 -17.91 -34.42 -9.75
CA MET A 189 -18.40 -34.83 -8.43
C MET A 189 -19.08 -33.64 -7.76
N ASN A 190 -20.24 -33.86 -7.14
CA ASN A 190 -20.92 -32.85 -6.35
C ASN A 190 -20.41 -32.90 -4.91
N GLU A 191 -20.34 -31.76 -4.22
CA GLU A 191 -20.11 -31.63 -2.77
C GLU A 191 -18.97 -32.54 -2.24
N PRO A 192 -17.71 -32.28 -2.61
CA PRO A 192 -16.56 -33.00 -2.06
C PRO A 192 -16.44 -32.79 -0.55
N THR A 193 -15.99 -33.82 0.17
CA THR A 193 -15.38 -33.63 1.50
C THR A 193 -13.92 -33.20 1.35
N PHE A 194 -13.38 -32.56 2.39
CA PHE A 194 -11.99 -32.08 2.42
C PHE A 194 -10.97 -33.19 2.12
N ASP A 195 -11.13 -34.38 2.72
CA ASP A 195 -10.24 -35.53 2.48
C ASP A 195 -10.21 -35.97 1.01
N VAL A 196 -11.38 -35.94 0.34
CA VAL A 196 -11.49 -36.35 -1.06
C VAL A 196 -10.91 -35.27 -1.98
N TYR A 197 -11.08 -33.99 -1.66
CA TYR A 197 -10.38 -32.90 -2.35
C TYR A 197 -8.86 -33.05 -2.20
N GLN A 198 -8.35 -33.23 -0.98
CA GLN A 198 -6.92 -33.39 -0.70
C GLN A 198 -6.32 -34.59 -1.46
N SER A 199 -7.07 -35.69 -1.60
CA SER A 199 -6.64 -36.85 -2.40
C SER A 199 -6.57 -36.63 -3.92
N LEU A 200 -7.17 -35.54 -4.43
CA LEU A 200 -7.30 -35.21 -5.86
C LEU A 200 -6.76 -33.81 -6.22
N GLU A 201 -6.11 -33.12 -5.29
CA GLU A 201 -5.73 -31.69 -5.35
C GLU A 201 -5.04 -31.28 -6.66
N GLN A 202 -4.08 -32.08 -7.14
CA GLN A 202 -3.32 -31.81 -8.38
C GLN A 202 -4.09 -32.10 -9.69
N LEU A 203 -5.34 -32.56 -9.60
CA LEU A 203 -6.13 -33.06 -10.73
C LEU A 203 -7.56 -32.50 -10.80
N ALA A 204 -8.09 -31.97 -9.69
CA ALA A 204 -9.46 -31.49 -9.56
C ALA A 204 -9.56 -29.96 -9.67
N ASP A 205 -10.25 -29.48 -10.70
CA ASP A 205 -10.72 -28.10 -10.80
C ASP A 205 -12.05 -27.96 -10.06
N CYS A 206 -12.12 -27.03 -9.12
CA CYS A 206 -13.18 -26.89 -8.12
C CYS A 206 -13.59 -25.42 -8.00
N PRO A 207 -14.54 -24.91 -8.79
CA PRO A 207 -15.03 -23.54 -8.67
C PRO A 207 -15.57 -23.23 -7.27
N CYS A 208 -15.17 -22.08 -6.72
CA CYS A 208 -15.72 -21.56 -5.46
C CYS A 208 -17.08 -20.90 -5.74
N ALA A 209 -18.07 -21.12 -4.87
CA ALA A 209 -19.26 -20.28 -4.85
C ALA A 209 -18.91 -18.90 -4.26
N ASN A 210 -18.09 -18.88 -3.21
CA ASN A 210 -17.58 -17.65 -2.59
C ASN A 210 -16.23 -17.26 -3.21
N VAL A 211 -16.27 -16.38 -4.21
CA VAL A 211 -15.07 -15.90 -4.93
C VAL A 211 -14.22 -14.92 -4.11
N SER A 212 -14.77 -14.41 -3.01
CA SER A 212 -14.15 -13.45 -2.09
C SER A 212 -14.41 -13.91 -0.65
N ILE A 213 -13.34 -14.18 0.10
CA ILE A 213 -13.38 -14.79 1.44
C ILE A 213 -12.58 -13.91 2.41
N PRO A 214 -13.16 -13.40 3.51
CA PRO A 214 -12.42 -12.62 4.51
C PRO A 214 -11.26 -13.40 5.14
N TYR A 215 -10.11 -12.76 5.37
CA TYR A 215 -8.96 -13.45 5.95
C TYR A 215 -9.23 -14.00 7.36
N HIS A 216 -10.07 -13.35 8.19
CA HIS A 216 -10.45 -13.86 9.51
C HIS A 216 -11.13 -15.24 9.49
N THR A 217 -11.65 -15.68 8.34
CA THR A 217 -12.29 -17.00 8.22
C THR A 217 -11.27 -18.14 8.31
N PHE A 218 -9.99 -17.89 7.97
CA PHE A 218 -8.95 -18.92 7.92
C PHE A 218 -7.57 -18.49 8.45
N ILE A 219 -7.38 -17.22 8.81
CA ILE A 219 -6.20 -16.67 9.51
C ILE A 219 -6.62 -16.20 10.91
N GLY A 220 -6.02 -16.80 11.93
CA GLY A 220 -5.92 -16.23 13.27
C GLY A 220 -4.57 -15.53 13.43
N LEU A 221 -4.57 -14.24 13.75
CA LEU A 221 -3.36 -13.44 13.95
C LEU A 221 -3.51 -12.56 15.19
N LYS A 222 -2.50 -12.56 16.07
CA LYS A 222 -2.45 -11.77 17.31
C LYS A 222 -1.06 -11.17 17.52
N MET A 223 -1.00 -10.06 18.25
CA MET A 223 0.23 -9.34 18.61
C MET A 223 0.39 -9.35 20.13
N SER A 224 1.61 -9.55 20.63
CA SER A 224 2.00 -9.12 21.97
C SER A 224 2.79 -7.81 21.88
N PHE A 225 2.48 -6.86 22.73
CA PHE A 225 3.18 -5.57 22.80
C PHE A 225 4.30 -5.60 23.86
N HIS A 226 5.23 -4.66 23.74
CA HIS A 226 6.38 -4.49 24.61
C HIS A 226 5.93 -4.10 26.02
N GLU A 227 6.55 -4.73 27.02
CA GLU A 227 6.17 -4.64 28.44
C GLU A 227 6.00 -3.20 28.95
N VAL A 228 6.88 -2.28 28.51
CA VAL A 228 6.83 -0.85 28.80
C VAL A 228 5.43 -0.24 28.59
N CYS A 229 4.72 -0.60 27.52
CA CYS A 229 3.37 -0.09 27.21
C CYS A 229 2.24 -0.68 28.07
N SER A 230 2.59 -1.53 29.03
CA SER A 230 1.71 -2.13 30.03
C SER A 230 2.30 -2.01 31.45
N SER A 231 3.29 -1.15 31.64
CA SER A 231 4.02 -0.96 32.90
C SER A 231 3.61 0.32 33.62
N ASP A 232 3.87 0.37 34.93
CA ASP A 232 3.66 1.53 35.80
C ASP A 232 4.30 2.82 35.24
N PHE A 233 5.37 2.69 34.45
CA PHE A 233 6.05 3.81 33.78
C PHE A 233 5.18 4.52 32.73
N THR A 234 4.10 3.88 32.26
CA THR A 234 3.18 4.43 31.24
C THR A 234 1.75 4.63 31.72
N ASP A 235 1.35 4.10 32.87
CA ASP A 235 0.02 4.38 33.43
C ASP A 235 -0.03 5.80 34.03
N LEU A 236 -0.88 6.66 33.47
CA LEU A 236 -1.11 8.03 33.96
C LEU A 236 -1.59 8.10 35.41
N HIS A 237 -2.12 6.99 35.95
CA HIS A 237 -2.62 6.88 37.31
C HIS A 237 -1.64 6.21 38.28
N SER A 238 -0.43 5.84 37.84
CA SER A 238 0.57 5.20 38.69
C SER A 238 1.24 6.17 39.66
N ASP A 239 1.77 5.61 40.74
CA ASP A 239 2.62 6.32 41.69
C ASP A 239 3.93 6.85 41.04
N TRP A 240 4.36 6.28 39.90
CA TRP A 240 5.50 6.78 39.13
C TRP A 240 5.15 8.14 38.49
N MET A 241 4.01 8.22 37.82
CA MET A 241 3.56 9.46 37.18
C MET A 241 3.20 10.54 38.22
N ALA A 242 2.62 10.14 39.36
CA ALA A 242 2.38 11.05 40.49
C ALA A 242 3.70 11.61 41.08
N MET A 243 4.71 10.76 41.29
CA MET A 243 6.05 11.17 41.74
C MET A 243 6.68 12.16 40.76
N LEU A 244 6.71 11.85 39.45
CA LEU A 244 7.27 12.73 38.43
C LEU A 244 6.52 14.07 38.34
N TYR A 245 5.21 14.08 38.55
CA TYR A 245 4.42 15.32 38.60
C TYR A 245 4.77 16.19 39.81
N SER A 246 4.91 15.60 41.01
CA SER A 246 5.35 16.37 42.21
C SER A 246 6.77 16.93 42.06
N SER A 247 7.69 16.16 41.46
CA SER A 247 9.05 16.58 41.11
C SER A 247 9.04 17.79 40.18
N PHE A 248 8.25 17.72 39.10
CA PHE A 248 8.12 18.80 38.13
C PHE A 248 7.60 20.10 38.78
N LEU A 249 6.56 20.00 39.63
CA LEU A 249 6.02 21.16 40.39
C LEU A 249 6.99 21.76 41.42
N HIS A 250 8.07 21.06 41.77
CA HIS A 250 9.16 21.58 42.58
C HIS A 250 10.15 22.35 41.71
N GLU A 251 10.71 21.73 40.66
CA GLU A 251 11.78 22.35 39.85
C GLU A 251 11.34 23.55 39.01
N ILE A 252 10.05 23.68 38.63
CA ILE A 252 9.53 24.90 37.95
C ILE A 252 9.75 26.17 38.81
N LYS A 253 9.87 26.02 40.13
CA LYS A 253 10.08 27.12 41.09
C LYS A 253 11.56 27.44 41.31
N SER A 254 12.48 26.68 40.72
CA SER A 254 13.91 26.96 40.77
C SER A 254 14.30 27.95 39.65
N GLU A 255 15.30 28.79 39.93
CA GLU A 255 15.82 29.77 38.94
C GLU A 255 16.75 29.10 37.90
N ASP A 256 17.16 27.87 38.14
CA ASP A 256 18.03 27.09 37.26
C ASP A 256 17.28 26.57 36.02
N ASN A 257 17.55 27.18 34.86
CA ASN A 257 17.01 26.76 33.56
C ASN A 257 17.69 25.51 32.95
N VAL A 258 18.18 24.59 33.80
CA VAL A 258 18.86 23.35 33.38
C VAL A 258 17.81 22.26 33.08
N PRO A 259 17.92 21.51 31.96
CA PRO A 259 17.04 20.36 31.68
C PRO A 259 17.42 19.15 32.55
N THR A 260 17.08 19.20 33.83
CA THR A 260 17.23 18.09 34.79
C THR A 260 16.22 16.98 34.53
N PHE A 261 16.51 15.75 34.98
CA PHE A 261 15.54 14.65 34.98
C PHE A 261 14.25 15.07 35.68
N GLN A 262 14.36 15.72 36.84
CA GLN A 262 13.23 16.19 37.63
C GLN A 262 12.29 17.17 36.92
N ARG A 263 12.81 17.92 35.93
CA ARG A 263 12.05 18.86 35.09
C ARG A 263 11.55 18.23 33.77
N MET A 264 12.21 17.17 33.29
CA MET A 264 11.99 16.61 31.95
C MET A 264 11.26 15.26 31.91
N ALA A 265 11.41 14.44 32.95
CA ALA A 265 10.93 13.06 32.94
C ALA A 265 9.41 12.96 32.72
N LEU A 266 8.62 13.80 33.39
CA LEU A 266 7.16 13.80 33.25
C LEU A 266 6.71 13.86 31.77
N SER A 267 7.28 14.75 30.96
CA SER A 267 6.91 14.86 29.54
C SER A 267 7.49 13.76 28.66
N HIS A 268 8.56 13.09 29.09
CA HIS A 268 9.05 11.89 28.42
C HIS A 268 8.09 10.70 28.66
N PHE A 269 7.70 10.44 29.91
CA PHE A 269 6.77 9.34 30.21
C PHE A 269 5.35 9.61 29.69
N GLN A 270 4.89 10.88 29.65
CA GLN A 270 3.64 11.24 28.96
C GLN A 270 3.74 11.04 27.43
N ALA A 271 4.86 11.38 26.80
CA ALA A 271 5.06 11.11 25.38
C ALA A 271 5.14 9.60 25.08
N LEU A 272 5.74 8.81 25.99
CA LEU A 272 5.84 7.35 25.90
C LEU A 272 4.46 6.70 26.02
N GLN A 273 3.65 7.12 27.00
CA GLN A 273 2.26 6.68 27.17
C GLN A 273 1.43 6.97 25.91
N ALA A 274 1.46 8.21 25.41
CA ALA A 274 0.69 8.60 24.22
C ALA A 274 1.13 7.85 22.96
N ILE A 275 2.43 7.59 22.80
CA ILE A 275 2.96 6.76 21.71
C ILE A 275 2.53 5.30 21.86
N CYS A 276 2.68 4.70 23.04
CA CYS A 276 2.25 3.33 23.33
C CYS A 276 0.76 3.14 23.01
N GLU A 277 -0.12 4.02 23.51
CA GLU A 277 -1.55 3.96 23.22
C GLU A 277 -1.85 4.10 21.72
N THR A 278 -1.23 5.08 21.05
CA THR A 278 -1.46 5.32 19.62
C THR A 278 -0.97 4.14 18.77
N SER A 279 0.23 3.62 19.04
CA SER A 279 0.74 2.40 18.38
C SER A 279 -0.17 1.21 18.64
N MET A 280 -0.54 0.93 19.90
CA MET A 280 -1.42 -0.19 20.24
C MET A 280 -2.81 -0.06 19.64
N HIS A 281 -3.34 1.16 19.48
CA HIS A 281 -4.61 1.41 18.81
C HIS A 281 -4.49 1.20 17.29
N SER A 282 -3.58 1.92 16.63
CA SER A 282 -3.37 1.83 15.18
C SER A 282 -3.05 0.40 14.74
N ALA A 283 -2.19 -0.33 15.45
CA ALA A 283 -1.88 -1.72 15.11
C ALA A 283 -3.10 -2.65 15.22
N LYS A 284 -3.96 -2.46 16.22
CA LYS A 284 -5.22 -3.22 16.35
C LYS A 284 -6.22 -2.87 15.24
N THR A 285 -6.27 -1.61 14.84
CA THR A 285 -7.12 -1.13 13.73
C THR A 285 -6.64 -1.69 12.39
N GLU A 286 -5.35 -1.59 12.06
CA GLU A 286 -4.77 -2.17 10.83
C GLU A 286 -4.92 -3.70 10.80
N LEU A 287 -4.73 -4.39 11.93
CA LEU A 287 -5.00 -5.84 12.02
C LEU A 287 -6.48 -6.16 11.76
N SER A 288 -7.40 -5.35 12.27
CA SER A 288 -8.85 -5.52 12.02
C SER A 288 -9.21 -5.27 10.55
N LEU A 289 -8.61 -4.26 9.91
CA LEU A 289 -8.79 -3.98 8.49
C LEU A 289 -8.23 -5.13 7.63
N PHE A 290 -7.02 -5.61 7.94
CA PHE A 290 -6.41 -6.76 7.25
C PHE A 290 -7.28 -8.02 7.37
N LEU A 291 -7.71 -8.38 8.58
CA LEU A 291 -8.52 -9.57 8.82
C LEU A 291 -9.95 -9.49 8.23
N ASN A 292 -10.46 -8.28 7.97
CA ASN A 292 -11.73 -8.07 7.26
C ASN A 292 -11.56 -7.88 5.74
N SER A 293 -10.35 -7.60 5.26
CA SER A 293 -10.03 -7.65 3.83
C SER A 293 -10.15 -9.09 3.30
N THR A 294 -10.23 -9.24 1.97
CA THR A 294 -10.62 -10.53 1.38
C THR A 294 -9.55 -11.15 0.49
N PHE A 295 -9.48 -12.47 0.56
CA PHE A 295 -8.77 -13.33 -0.35
C PHE A 295 -9.67 -13.66 -1.54
N TYR A 296 -9.15 -13.49 -2.76
CA TYR A 296 -9.90 -13.72 -3.99
C TYR A 296 -9.45 -14.99 -4.70
N SER A 297 -10.38 -15.92 -4.93
CA SER A 297 -10.13 -17.07 -5.81
C SER A 297 -11.40 -17.58 -6.48
N THR A 298 -11.36 -17.79 -7.80
CA THR A 298 -12.49 -18.31 -8.57
C THR A 298 -12.67 -19.84 -8.43
N SER A 299 -11.64 -20.53 -7.97
CA SER A 299 -11.61 -21.97 -7.71
C SER A 299 -10.66 -22.27 -6.55
N MET A 300 -10.76 -23.47 -5.97
CA MET A 300 -9.77 -23.95 -4.99
C MET A 300 -8.37 -23.95 -5.60
N ILE A 301 -7.44 -23.30 -4.92
CA ILE A 301 -6.00 -23.47 -5.16
C ILE A 301 -5.45 -24.56 -4.24
N GLY A 302 -4.40 -25.26 -4.69
CA GLY A 302 -3.74 -26.27 -3.87
C GLY A 302 -3.07 -25.69 -2.62
N SER A 303 -2.96 -26.52 -1.58
CA SER A 303 -2.50 -26.12 -0.24
C SER A 303 -1.10 -25.51 -0.23
N ASP A 304 -0.21 -25.90 -1.15
CA ASP A 304 1.15 -25.34 -1.22
C ASP A 304 1.17 -23.94 -1.86
N VAL A 305 0.31 -23.69 -2.85
CA VAL A 305 0.10 -22.36 -3.46
C VAL A 305 -0.58 -21.44 -2.45
N PHE A 306 -1.61 -21.94 -1.77
CA PHE A 306 -2.29 -21.23 -0.68
C PHE A 306 -1.30 -20.80 0.39
N GLN A 307 -0.51 -21.72 0.96
CA GLN A 307 0.41 -21.38 2.04
C GLN A 307 1.43 -20.33 1.59
N LYS A 308 2.05 -20.48 0.40
CA LYS A 308 2.99 -19.49 -0.15
C LYS A 308 2.37 -18.11 -0.36
N GLN A 309 1.10 -18.05 -0.79
CA GLN A 309 0.39 -16.80 -0.98
C GLN A 309 0.05 -16.14 0.37
N ILE A 310 -0.41 -16.91 1.35
CA ILE A 310 -0.70 -16.41 2.70
C ILE A 310 0.58 -15.97 3.41
N ASP A 311 1.68 -16.72 3.31
CA ASP A 311 2.99 -16.34 3.88
C ASP A 311 3.48 -15.00 3.31
N ALA A 312 3.37 -14.80 1.98
CA ALA A 312 3.75 -13.56 1.32
C ALA A 312 2.82 -12.39 1.71
N THR A 313 1.51 -12.62 1.78
CA THR A 313 0.53 -11.62 2.24
C THR A 313 0.77 -11.21 3.70
N LEU A 314 1.05 -12.17 4.59
CA LEU A 314 1.38 -11.93 5.99
C LEU A 314 2.71 -11.21 6.16
N PHE A 315 3.72 -11.52 5.32
CA PHE A 315 4.98 -10.79 5.30
C PHE A 315 4.78 -9.33 4.89
N ASN A 316 4.07 -9.07 3.79
CA ASN A 316 3.78 -7.71 3.31
C ASN A 316 2.96 -6.90 4.32
N PHE A 317 1.99 -7.52 5.00
CA PHE A 317 1.20 -6.87 6.05
C PHE A 317 2.10 -6.40 7.21
N LYS A 318 2.90 -7.31 7.78
CA LYS A 318 3.74 -7.02 8.97
C LYS A 318 4.88 -6.04 8.67
N SER A 319 5.50 -6.15 7.49
CA SER A 319 6.68 -5.36 7.12
C SER A 319 6.30 -3.97 6.58
N ASN A 320 5.30 -3.89 5.71
CA ASN A 320 5.04 -2.70 4.89
C ASN A 320 3.73 -2.02 5.28
N SER A 321 2.61 -2.76 5.22
CA SER A 321 1.26 -2.19 5.39
C SER A 321 1.02 -1.62 6.77
N LEU A 322 1.50 -2.31 7.81
CA LEU A 322 1.40 -1.84 9.19
C LEU A 322 2.28 -0.59 9.39
N SER A 323 3.52 -0.62 8.87
CA SER A 323 4.57 0.36 9.12
C SER A 323 4.30 1.76 8.56
N SER A 324 3.71 1.87 7.36
CA SER A 324 3.73 3.12 6.58
C SER A 324 2.93 4.26 7.20
N ASN A 325 1.62 4.09 7.38
CA ASN A 325 0.70 5.18 7.76
C ASN A 325 1.06 5.83 9.11
N TYR A 326 1.42 5.01 10.10
CA TYR A 326 1.81 5.49 11.42
C TYR A 326 3.17 6.23 11.39
N ASN A 327 4.17 5.69 10.68
CA ASN A 327 5.49 6.33 10.60
C ASN A 327 5.40 7.66 9.84
N HIS A 328 4.62 7.75 8.76
CA HIS A 328 4.35 9.02 8.08
C HIS A 328 3.62 10.02 9.00
N SER A 329 2.66 9.56 9.82
CA SER A 329 1.97 10.41 10.79
C SER A 329 2.91 10.95 11.87
N LEU A 330 3.81 10.11 12.39
CA LEU A 330 4.79 10.49 13.40
C LEU A 330 5.83 11.48 12.85
N GLU A 331 6.39 11.23 11.66
CA GLU A 331 7.33 12.16 11.03
C GLU A 331 6.65 13.47 10.58
N LEU A 332 5.37 13.44 10.18
CA LEU A 332 4.58 14.66 9.96
C LEU A 332 4.42 15.48 11.24
N ILE A 333 4.11 14.85 12.38
CA ILE A 333 4.02 15.53 13.69
C ILE A 333 5.36 16.18 14.06
N ARG A 334 6.49 15.46 13.90
CA ARG A 334 7.85 16.00 14.13
C ARG A 334 8.17 17.18 13.20
N SER A 335 7.84 17.06 11.92
CA SER A 335 8.00 18.10 10.90
C SER A 335 7.13 19.33 11.17
N MET A 336 5.90 19.15 11.68
CA MET A 336 5.03 20.24 12.12
C MET A 336 5.58 20.94 13.37
N TYR A 337 6.16 20.22 14.33
CA TYR A 337 6.79 20.84 15.49
C TYR A 337 8.03 21.67 15.12
N SER A 338 8.91 21.13 14.27
CA SER A 338 10.13 21.82 13.83
C SER A 338 9.83 23.04 12.95
N SER A 339 8.99 22.88 11.93
CA SER A 339 8.70 23.92 10.92
C SER A 339 7.96 25.14 11.47
N ASN A 340 7.18 24.97 12.55
CA ASN A 340 6.45 26.07 13.20
C ASN A 340 7.18 26.62 14.45
N ALA A 341 8.36 26.09 14.78
CA ALA A 341 9.18 26.51 15.94
C ALA A 341 8.40 26.61 17.27
N PHE A 342 7.49 25.66 17.53
CA PHE A 342 6.66 25.64 18.74
C PHE A 342 7.52 25.71 20.01
N ILE A 343 7.29 26.70 20.87
CA ILE A 343 8.04 26.87 22.12
C ILE A 343 7.62 25.77 23.10
N SER A 344 8.58 24.96 23.54
CA SER A 344 8.40 23.97 24.60
C SER A 344 8.08 24.66 25.92
N ALA A 345 7.00 24.25 26.60
CA ALA A 345 6.65 24.76 27.93
C ALA A 345 7.73 24.50 28.99
N PHE A 346 8.64 23.56 28.72
CA PHE A 346 9.79 23.24 29.57
C PHE A 346 10.99 24.18 29.35
N GLY A 347 10.94 25.03 28.31
CA GLY A 347 12.01 25.97 27.91
C GLY A 347 13.15 25.34 27.08
N THR A 348 12.96 24.10 26.61
CA THR A 348 14.04 23.20 26.14
C THR A 348 14.51 23.43 24.72
N ASN A 349 13.69 24.02 23.85
CA ASN A 349 14.11 24.47 22.52
C ASN A 349 14.30 25.97 22.45
N TRP A 350 13.47 26.74 23.16
CA TRP A 350 13.51 28.19 23.24
C TRP A 350 13.22 28.63 24.67
N SER A 351 14.11 29.43 25.25
CA SER A 351 13.95 30.02 26.57
C SER A 351 13.81 31.55 26.49
N PRO A 352 12.98 32.19 27.32
CA PRO A 352 12.97 33.64 27.44
C PRO A 352 14.28 34.15 28.04
N VAL A 353 14.79 35.25 27.51
CA VAL A 353 15.98 35.96 27.97
C VAL A 353 15.66 37.44 28.11
N LEU A 354 15.79 37.95 29.33
CA LEU A 354 15.79 39.38 29.63
C LEU A 354 17.20 39.91 29.39
N ARG A 355 17.33 40.97 28.58
CA ARG A 355 18.62 41.65 28.32
C ARG A 355 18.75 42.97 29.09
N GLU A 356 17.62 43.61 29.33
CA GLU A 356 17.45 44.91 29.98
C GLU A 356 16.31 44.74 31.01
N VAL A 357 16.43 45.35 32.19
CA VAL A 357 15.45 45.26 33.27
C VAL A 357 14.88 46.66 33.55
N GLU A 358 14.06 47.11 32.60
CA GLU A 358 13.40 48.42 32.60
C GLU A 358 11.88 48.27 32.43
N GLU A 359 11.11 49.31 32.72
CA GLU A 359 9.69 49.32 32.39
C GLU A 359 9.51 49.20 30.86
N ASN A 360 8.74 48.20 30.41
CA ASN A 360 8.61 47.78 29.01
C ASN A 360 9.81 46.99 28.43
N ALA A 361 10.62 46.34 29.28
CA ALA A 361 11.64 45.38 28.86
C ALA A 361 11.13 44.35 27.85
N LYS A 362 11.89 44.14 26.76
CA LYS A 362 11.56 43.18 25.71
C LYS A 362 12.06 41.79 26.10
N ILE A 363 11.14 40.83 26.18
CA ILE A 363 11.47 39.41 26.33
C ILE A 363 11.94 38.89 24.98
N TYR A 364 13.20 38.44 24.90
CA TYR A 364 13.75 37.80 23.70
C TYR A 364 13.71 36.28 23.87
N MET A 365 13.17 35.55 22.89
CA MET A 365 13.34 34.10 22.86
C MET A 365 14.71 33.76 22.30
N GLN A 366 15.50 32.97 23.04
CA GLN A 366 16.78 32.44 22.59
C GLN A 366 16.68 30.93 22.43
N ALA A 367 17.16 30.41 21.31
CA ALA A 367 17.24 28.98 21.09
C ALA A 367 18.24 28.32 22.04
N GLN A 368 17.82 27.23 22.65
CA GLN A 368 18.66 26.37 23.47
C GLN A 368 19.71 25.65 22.64
N LYS A 369 20.80 25.26 23.31
CA LYS A 369 21.92 24.56 22.68
C LYS A 369 22.38 23.40 23.54
N TYR A 370 22.69 22.30 22.87
CA TYR A 370 23.11 21.03 23.47
C TYR A 370 24.51 20.65 22.98
N ASN A 371 25.15 19.69 23.66
CA ASN A 371 26.48 19.16 23.32
C ASN A 371 27.54 20.28 23.26
N MET A 372 27.83 20.88 24.41
CA MET A 372 28.80 21.99 24.55
C MET A 372 28.56 23.16 23.58
N SER A 373 27.29 23.48 23.33
CA SER A 373 26.83 24.49 22.36
C SER A 373 27.06 24.19 20.86
N SER A 374 27.45 22.97 20.48
CA SER A 374 27.66 22.62 19.07
C SER A 374 26.35 22.40 18.29
N CYS A 375 25.25 22.03 18.97
CA CYS A 375 23.95 21.78 18.37
C CYS A 375 22.94 22.83 18.88
N SER A 376 22.12 23.39 17.98
CA SER A 376 21.18 24.49 18.28
C SER A 376 19.76 24.14 17.87
N CYS A 377 18.79 24.37 18.76
CA CYS A 377 17.37 24.11 18.52
C CYS A 377 16.72 25.07 17.50
N ALA A 378 17.43 26.11 17.05
CA ALA A 378 17.04 26.92 15.89
C ALA A 378 17.38 26.28 14.54
N THR A 379 18.17 25.20 14.53
CA THR A 379 18.71 24.58 13.30
C THR A 379 18.50 23.08 13.21
N SER A 380 18.24 22.37 14.32
CA SER A 380 17.74 20.99 14.33
C SER A 380 16.95 20.71 15.61
N THR A 381 15.88 19.92 15.54
CA THR A 381 15.19 19.41 16.75
C THR A 381 15.86 18.17 17.34
N THR A 382 16.73 17.48 16.57
CA THR A 382 17.47 16.28 17.02
C THR A 382 18.65 16.58 17.96
N CYS A 383 18.82 17.82 18.40
CA CYS A 383 19.86 18.15 19.38
C CYS A 383 19.51 17.58 20.75
N VAL A 384 20.38 16.70 21.25
CA VAL A 384 20.23 15.96 22.52
C VAL A 384 21.52 15.98 23.36
N GLU A 385 21.35 15.84 24.68
CA GLU A 385 22.44 15.60 25.64
C GLU A 385 21.93 14.71 26.79
N THR A 386 22.82 13.94 27.42
CA THR A 386 22.50 13.02 28.53
C THR A 386 21.71 13.68 29.65
N MET A 387 20.60 13.06 30.05
CA MET A 387 19.73 13.58 31.09
C MET A 387 20.38 13.40 32.47
N LYS A 388 20.34 14.45 33.31
CA LYS A 388 21.05 14.48 34.60
C LYS A 388 20.07 14.66 35.74
N LEU A 389 20.15 13.76 36.73
CA LEU A 389 19.41 13.78 37.98
C LEU A 389 20.13 14.72 38.96
N ARG A 390 19.45 15.77 39.42
CA ARG A 390 19.96 16.68 40.46
C ARG A 390 19.96 15.94 41.80
N LEU A 391 21.04 16.05 42.58
CA LEU A 391 21.17 15.43 43.90
C LEU A 391 21.55 16.51 44.91
N GLU A 392 20.89 16.58 46.06
CA GLU A 392 21.05 17.70 47.00
C GLU A 392 22.46 17.80 47.61
N SER A 393 23.18 16.69 47.69
CA SER A 393 24.46 16.55 48.39
C SER A 393 25.55 15.86 47.56
N ARG A 394 25.35 15.71 46.23
CA ARG A 394 26.29 15.03 45.31
C ARG A 394 26.32 15.73 43.95
N SER A 395 27.37 15.49 43.17
CA SER A 395 27.41 15.88 41.76
C SER A 395 26.20 15.29 40.99
N PRO A 396 25.62 16.01 40.01
CA PRO A 396 24.51 15.48 39.21
C PRO A 396 24.88 14.16 38.54
N TRP A 397 24.02 13.16 38.71
CA TRP A 397 24.22 11.82 38.15
C TRP A 397 23.58 11.73 36.77
N VAL A 398 24.24 11.06 35.82
CA VAL A 398 23.68 10.81 34.48
C VAL A 398 22.75 9.60 34.54
N VAL A 399 21.52 9.75 34.08
CA VAL A 399 20.54 8.65 34.03
C VAL A 399 20.81 7.77 32.80
N PRO A 400 21.16 6.48 32.96
CA PRO A 400 21.42 5.55 31.85
C PRO A 400 20.30 5.49 30.82
N GLY A 401 20.66 5.55 29.55
CA GLY A 401 19.73 5.43 28.43
C GLY A 401 18.69 6.57 28.28
N MET A 402 18.81 7.68 29.03
CA MET A 402 17.88 8.81 28.94
C MET A 402 18.56 10.11 28.48
N LEU A 403 17.95 10.76 27.49
CA LEU A 403 18.45 11.98 26.87
C LEU A 403 17.45 13.13 27.05
N SER A 404 17.96 14.33 27.23
CA SER A 404 17.20 15.58 27.12
C SER A 404 17.50 16.24 25.77
N GLY A 405 16.60 17.05 25.24
CA GLY A 405 16.79 17.73 23.96
C GLY A 405 15.70 18.75 23.65
N CYS A 406 15.74 19.32 22.44
CA CYS A 406 14.86 20.42 22.04
C CYS A 406 13.38 20.16 22.33
N LEU A 407 12.87 18.99 21.92
CA LEU A 407 11.50 18.55 22.13
C LEU A 407 11.52 17.26 22.97
N PRO A 408 10.65 17.10 24.00
CA PRO A 408 10.56 15.87 24.79
C PRO A 408 10.31 14.64 23.92
N LEU A 409 9.48 14.76 22.87
CA LEU A 409 9.23 13.69 21.89
C LEU A 409 10.52 13.22 21.19
N ASP A 410 11.28 14.13 20.59
CA ASP A 410 12.51 13.77 19.87
C ASP A 410 13.59 13.20 20.81
N SER A 411 13.78 13.80 21.99
CA SER A 411 14.77 13.33 22.96
C SER A 411 14.39 12.00 23.64
N MET A 412 13.10 11.73 23.81
CA MET A 412 12.59 10.41 24.21
C MET A 412 12.78 9.37 23.10
N LEU A 413 12.47 9.69 21.83
CA LEU A 413 12.68 8.77 20.70
C LEU A 413 14.16 8.42 20.50
N GLU A 414 15.06 9.37 20.75
CA GLU A 414 16.51 9.15 20.74
C GLU A 414 17.06 8.43 21.99
N SER A 415 16.26 8.30 23.06
CA SER A 415 16.61 7.57 24.28
C SER A 415 16.49 6.05 24.09
N THR A 416 17.18 5.26 24.93
CA THR A 416 17.10 3.79 24.95
C THR A 416 16.28 3.24 26.13
N LEU A 417 16.03 4.08 27.15
CA LEU A 417 15.33 3.75 28.39
C LEU A 417 15.97 2.60 29.22
N GLU A 418 17.26 2.33 29.00
CA GLU A 418 18.04 1.27 29.67
C GLU A 418 17.84 1.22 31.21
N CYS A 419 17.75 2.39 31.86
CA CYS A 419 17.50 2.49 33.30
C CYS A 419 16.24 1.75 33.79
N LEU A 420 15.22 1.61 32.95
CA LEU A 420 13.96 0.93 33.30
C LEU A 420 14.13 -0.60 33.45
N TYR A 421 15.26 -1.16 33.04
CA TYR A 421 15.58 -2.58 33.18
C TYR A 421 16.49 -2.89 34.39
N ASP A 422 16.93 -1.87 35.13
CA ASP A 422 17.83 -2.01 36.30
C ASP A 422 17.17 -1.45 37.57
N GLN A 423 16.90 -2.33 38.53
CA GLN A 423 16.36 -1.96 39.84
C GLN A 423 17.23 -0.91 40.53
N ALA A 424 18.57 -1.01 40.48
CA ALA A 424 19.45 -0.05 41.14
C ALA A 424 19.35 1.35 40.49
N CYS A 425 19.02 1.40 39.20
CA CYS A 425 18.81 2.62 38.45
C CYS A 425 17.47 3.30 38.80
N ILE A 426 16.40 2.49 38.89
CA ILE A 426 15.07 2.91 39.36
C ILE A 426 15.11 3.37 40.82
N ASP A 427 15.81 2.64 41.69
CA ASP A 427 15.95 2.97 43.11
C ASP A 427 16.68 4.32 43.28
N MET A 428 17.75 4.58 42.51
CA MET A 428 18.44 5.89 42.51
C MET A 428 17.57 7.07 42.07
N ILE A 429 16.63 6.86 41.13
CA ILE A 429 15.63 7.88 40.77
C ILE A 429 14.64 8.07 41.92
N SER A 430 14.15 6.98 42.51
CA SER A 430 13.13 6.99 43.56
C SER A 430 13.63 7.69 44.83
N ASP A 431 14.85 7.35 45.28
CA ASP A 431 15.55 8.00 46.39
C ASP A 431 15.72 9.52 46.14
N ALA A 432 16.18 9.91 44.96
CA ALA A 432 16.41 11.31 44.59
C ALA A 432 15.11 12.14 44.45
N LEU A 433 13.96 11.48 44.36
CA LEU A 433 12.63 12.09 44.33
C LEU A 433 11.89 11.96 45.67
N ASN A 434 12.54 11.42 46.71
CA ASN A 434 11.96 11.13 48.02
C ASN A 434 10.72 10.18 47.97
N SER A 435 10.66 9.29 46.96
CA SER A 435 9.66 8.23 46.92
C SER A 435 10.10 7.04 47.78
N THR A 436 9.15 6.45 48.50
CA THR A 436 9.34 5.22 49.28
C THR A 436 8.76 3.98 48.58
N ILE A 437 8.26 4.16 47.36
CA ILE A 437 7.57 3.14 46.57
C ILE A 437 8.58 2.41 45.68
N ARG A 438 8.49 1.08 45.64
CA ARG A 438 9.34 0.24 44.79
C ARG A 438 8.64 -0.06 43.48
N TYR A 439 9.17 0.48 42.39
CA TYR A 439 8.72 0.16 41.04
C TYR A 439 9.47 -1.07 40.53
N THR A 440 8.80 -1.87 39.69
CA THR A 440 9.37 -3.12 39.15
C THR A 440 10.12 -2.83 37.83
N PRO A 441 11.36 -3.29 37.65
CA PRO A 441 12.07 -3.14 36.38
C PRO A 441 11.42 -3.98 35.26
N LEU A 442 11.57 -3.49 34.04
CA LEU A 442 11.21 -4.21 32.82
C LEU A 442 12.10 -5.45 32.65
N ILE A 443 11.53 -6.55 32.14
CA ILE A 443 12.25 -7.81 31.99
C ILE A 443 12.96 -7.87 30.63
N ALA A 444 14.30 -7.92 30.65
CA ALA A 444 15.12 -7.93 29.44
C ALA A 444 14.79 -9.10 28.49
N ASP A 445 14.61 -10.32 29.00
CA ASP A 445 14.31 -11.52 28.19
C ASP A 445 12.91 -11.51 27.54
N HIS A 446 12.04 -10.56 27.91
CA HIS A 446 10.73 -10.43 27.29
C HIS A 446 10.78 -9.70 25.95
N THR A 447 11.77 -8.81 25.75
CA THR A 447 11.90 -8.02 24.53
C THR A 447 12.78 -8.68 23.46
N ARG A 448 12.42 -8.54 22.19
CA ARG A 448 13.28 -8.87 21.04
C ARG A 448 14.26 -7.75 20.69
N PHE A 449 14.12 -6.58 21.30
CA PHE A 449 14.79 -5.34 20.90
C PHE A 449 16.17 -5.18 21.57
N HIS A 450 17.10 -6.10 21.26
CA HIS A 450 18.46 -6.11 21.82
C HIS A 450 19.52 -5.47 20.91
N PRO A 451 20.65 -4.97 21.47
CA PRO A 451 20.91 -4.80 22.90
C PRO A 451 20.25 -3.53 23.45
N ILE A 452 19.68 -3.64 24.66
CA ILE A 452 18.86 -2.59 25.30
C ILE A 452 19.62 -1.27 25.47
N SER A 453 20.91 -1.31 25.77
CA SER A 453 21.77 -0.13 25.94
C SER A 453 22.06 0.66 24.65
N ILE A 454 21.68 0.14 23.47
CA ILE A 454 21.93 0.77 22.16
C ILE A 454 20.62 0.98 21.37
N MET A 455 19.59 0.16 21.62
CA MET A 455 18.32 0.27 20.90
C MET A 455 17.58 1.55 21.26
N LYS A 456 17.46 2.47 20.30
CA LYS A 456 16.64 3.67 20.46
C LYS A 456 15.15 3.35 20.46
N LEU A 457 14.39 4.14 21.20
CA LEU A 457 12.94 4.06 21.24
C LEU A 457 12.30 4.36 19.88
N ASP A 458 12.93 5.18 19.02
CA ASP A 458 12.54 5.40 17.61
C ASP A 458 12.43 4.07 16.82
N ASN A 459 13.40 3.15 17.00
CA ASN A 459 13.41 1.84 16.34
C ASN A 459 12.31 0.88 16.83
N ILE A 460 11.89 1.02 18.09
CA ILE A 460 10.82 0.24 18.72
C ILE A 460 9.45 0.82 18.32
N THR A 461 9.34 2.15 18.33
CA THR A 461 8.16 2.94 17.94
C THR A 461 7.79 2.70 16.48
N LYS A 462 8.79 2.71 15.58
CA LYS A 462 8.61 2.42 14.14
C LYS A 462 8.23 0.95 13.85
N GLN A 463 8.21 0.11 14.88
CA GLN A 463 7.73 -1.27 14.87
C GLN A 463 6.55 -1.49 15.85
N PHE A 464 5.82 -0.41 16.17
CA PHE A 464 4.58 -0.41 16.97
C PHE A 464 4.71 -1.02 18.38
N PHE A 465 5.92 -1.11 18.94
CA PHE A 465 6.18 -1.85 20.18
C PHE A 465 5.74 -3.33 20.08
N ILE A 466 5.67 -3.93 18.89
CA ILE A 466 5.24 -5.33 18.73
C ILE A 466 6.42 -6.27 18.98
N GLU A 467 6.27 -7.11 20.00
CA GLU A 467 7.26 -8.10 20.38
C GLU A 467 7.14 -9.37 19.56
N LYS A 468 5.96 -10.01 19.56
CA LYS A 468 5.75 -11.33 18.97
C LYS A 468 4.42 -11.39 18.25
N TRP A 469 4.42 -12.07 17.11
CA TRP A 469 3.22 -12.45 16.38
C TRP A 469 2.84 -13.88 16.76
N SER A 470 1.56 -14.11 17.05
CA SER A 470 0.99 -15.45 17.26
C SER A 470 0.03 -15.74 16.12
N GLU A 471 0.32 -16.80 15.36
CA GLU A 471 -0.22 -17.00 14.02
C GLU A 471 -0.78 -18.41 13.85
N SER A 472 -1.90 -18.53 13.16
CA SER A 472 -2.52 -19.80 12.80
C SER A 472 -3.25 -19.66 11.47
N VAL A 473 -2.91 -20.51 10.51
CA VAL A 473 -3.52 -20.54 9.17
C VAL A 473 -4.16 -21.91 8.96
N SER A 474 -5.39 -21.96 8.45
CA SER A 474 -6.12 -23.22 8.21
C SER A 474 -6.62 -23.33 6.77
N PHE A 475 -6.00 -24.24 6.00
CA PHE A 475 -6.44 -24.56 4.64
C PHE A 475 -7.82 -25.24 4.61
N GLU A 476 -8.16 -26.02 5.64
CA GLU A 476 -9.50 -26.63 5.79
C GLU A 476 -10.59 -25.56 5.97
N ALA A 477 -10.32 -24.51 6.76
CA ALA A 477 -11.25 -23.39 6.93
C ALA A 477 -11.42 -22.60 5.62
N TYR A 478 -10.36 -22.41 4.84
CA TYR A 478 -10.43 -21.84 3.50
C TYR A 478 -11.26 -22.70 2.53
N PHE A 479 -11.04 -24.02 2.50
CA PHE A 479 -11.84 -24.96 1.70
C PHE A 479 -13.33 -24.88 2.03
N ASN A 480 -13.67 -24.95 3.32
CA ASN A 480 -15.06 -24.85 3.79
C ASN A 480 -15.69 -23.48 3.43
N ALA A 481 -14.91 -22.40 3.46
CA ALA A 481 -15.37 -21.05 3.09
C ALA A 481 -15.56 -20.84 1.58
N CYS A 482 -14.75 -21.48 0.73
CA CYS A 482 -14.88 -21.46 -0.74
C CYS A 482 -16.22 -22.09 -1.22
N HIS A 483 -16.77 -23.03 -0.46
CA HIS A 483 -18.09 -23.64 -0.67
C HIS A 483 -18.26 -24.23 -2.10
N THR A 484 -17.45 -25.22 -2.43
CA THR A 484 -17.42 -25.87 -3.75
C THR A 484 -18.62 -26.80 -3.95
N GLU A 485 -19.67 -26.35 -4.65
CA GLU A 485 -20.81 -27.21 -4.98
C GLU A 485 -20.42 -28.40 -5.88
N LYS A 486 -19.47 -28.19 -6.79
CA LYS A 486 -19.06 -29.17 -7.81
C LYS A 486 -17.58 -29.05 -8.11
N CYS A 487 -16.91 -30.19 -8.16
CA CYS A 487 -15.54 -30.33 -8.65
C CYS A 487 -15.52 -31.19 -9.91
N SER A 488 -14.47 -31.04 -10.72
CA SER A 488 -14.24 -31.92 -11.86
C SER A 488 -12.76 -32.17 -12.11
N TYR A 489 -12.40 -33.43 -12.37
CA TYR A 489 -11.04 -33.82 -12.75
C TYR A 489 -11.04 -34.44 -14.14
N THR A 490 -9.92 -34.35 -14.87
CA THR A 490 -9.82 -34.88 -16.24
C THR A 490 -8.89 -36.09 -16.31
N ILE A 491 -9.33 -37.14 -17.03
CA ILE A 491 -8.52 -38.33 -17.30
C ILE A 491 -8.42 -38.62 -18.80
N SER A 492 -7.24 -38.96 -19.29
CA SER A 492 -6.99 -39.25 -20.70
C SER A 492 -7.37 -40.69 -21.07
N LYS A 493 -8.28 -40.88 -22.03
CA LYS A 493 -8.63 -42.19 -22.60
C LYS A 493 -8.42 -42.21 -24.12
N ARG A 494 -8.09 -43.39 -24.66
CA ARG A 494 -7.65 -43.56 -26.07
C ARG A 494 -8.77 -43.81 -27.10
N PHE A 495 -10.06 -43.87 -26.71
CA PHE A 495 -11.09 -44.37 -27.62
C PHE A 495 -12.52 -43.88 -27.30
N ASN A 496 -13.21 -43.31 -28.30
CA ASN A 496 -14.67 -43.08 -28.28
C ASN A 496 -15.25 -43.03 -29.70
N ILE A 497 -16.01 -44.06 -30.09
CA ILE A 497 -16.59 -44.19 -31.44
C ILE A 497 -17.60 -43.09 -31.79
N GLY A 498 -18.36 -42.59 -30.79
CA GLY A 498 -19.39 -41.56 -31.00
C GLY A 498 -18.81 -40.16 -31.24
N TYR A 499 -17.60 -39.90 -30.73
CA TYR A 499 -16.89 -38.65 -31.00
C TYR A 499 -16.37 -38.59 -32.45
N ILE A 500 -15.91 -39.73 -33.00
CA ILE A 500 -15.45 -39.80 -34.39
C ILE A 500 -16.63 -39.54 -35.34
N SER A 501 -17.80 -40.14 -35.10
CA SER A 501 -18.97 -39.93 -35.96
C SER A 501 -19.50 -38.49 -35.92
N SER A 502 -19.62 -37.88 -34.73
CA SER A 502 -20.06 -36.48 -34.61
C SER A 502 -19.05 -35.50 -35.22
N THR A 503 -17.75 -35.74 -35.05
CA THR A 503 -16.68 -34.93 -35.65
C THR A 503 -16.72 -35.00 -37.18
N VAL A 504 -16.88 -36.19 -37.77
CA VAL A 504 -17.02 -36.34 -39.23
C VAL A 504 -18.26 -35.60 -39.77
N ILE A 505 -19.39 -35.67 -39.06
CA ILE A 505 -20.63 -34.95 -39.44
C ILE A 505 -20.42 -33.43 -39.37
N ALA A 506 -19.80 -32.91 -38.30
CA ALA A 506 -19.54 -31.48 -38.13
C ALA A 506 -18.56 -30.94 -39.19
N PHE A 507 -17.44 -31.64 -39.42
CA PHE A 507 -16.46 -31.26 -40.44
C PHE A 507 -17.01 -31.36 -41.86
N TYR A 508 -17.88 -32.34 -42.15
CA TYR A 508 -18.56 -32.42 -43.45
C TYR A 508 -19.37 -31.14 -43.75
N GLY A 509 -20.05 -30.57 -42.75
CA GLY A 509 -20.77 -29.30 -42.87
C GLY A 509 -19.85 -28.11 -43.21
N GLY A 510 -18.78 -27.90 -42.42
CA GLY A 510 -17.84 -26.80 -42.64
C GLY A 510 -17.06 -26.94 -43.96
N LEU A 511 -16.53 -28.14 -44.24
CA LEU A 511 -15.80 -28.45 -45.48
C LEU A 511 -16.68 -28.29 -46.72
N SER A 512 -17.97 -28.66 -46.62
CA SER A 512 -18.97 -28.47 -47.66
C SER A 512 -19.14 -27.00 -48.07
N VAL A 513 -19.04 -26.05 -47.13
CA VAL A 513 -19.11 -24.61 -47.42
C VAL A 513 -17.75 -24.06 -47.86
N GLY A 514 -16.67 -24.40 -47.15
CA GLY A 514 -15.32 -23.93 -47.46
C GLY A 514 -14.85 -24.31 -48.87
N LEU A 515 -15.15 -25.53 -49.35
CA LEU A 515 -14.83 -25.94 -50.72
C LEU A 515 -15.66 -25.20 -51.78
N LYS A 516 -16.92 -24.84 -51.48
CA LYS A 516 -17.74 -24.03 -52.41
C LYS A 516 -17.19 -22.61 -52.59
N LEU A 517 -16.53 -22.06 -51.57
CA LEU A 517 -15.89 -20.72 -51.62
C LEU A 517 -14.47 -20.75 -52.23
N THR A 518 -13.67 -21.78 -51.94
CA THR A 518 -12.25 -21.84 -52.33
C THR A 518 -12.00 -22.35 -53.75
N ILE A 519 -12.74 -23.38 -54.22
CA ILE A 519 -12.56 -23.92 -55.58
C ILE A 519 -12.74 -22.84 -56.67
N PRO A 520 -13.68 -21.87 -56.60
CA PRO A 520 -13.76 -20.73 -57.52
C PRO A 520 -12.50 -19.88 -57.63
N LEU A 521 -11.82 -19.61 -56.51
CA LEU A 521 -10.58 -18.81 -56.46
C LEU A 521 -9.42 -19.58 -57.10
N VAL A 522 -9.24 -20.85 -56.75
CA VAL A 522 -8.25 -21.73 -57.38
C VAL A 522 -8.48 -21.83 -58.89
N PHE A 523 -9.75 -21.95 -59.33
CA PHE A 523 -10.08 -22.02 -60.76
C PHE A 523 -9.75 -20.72 -61.52
N LYS A 524 -9.95 -19.54 -60.91
CA LYS A 524 -9.48 -18.26 -61.47
C LYS A 524 -7.96 -18.22 -61.61
N ILE A 525 -7.22 -18.65 -60.58
CA ILE A 525 -5.75 -18.65 -60.57
C ILE A 525 -5.19 -19.61 -61.63
N VAL A 526 -5.65 -20.86 -61.66
CA VAL A 526 -5.21 -21.87 -62.65
C VAL A 526 -5.49 -21.42 -64.08
N LYS A 527 -6.66 -20.81 -64.34
CA LYS A 527 -6.98 -20.25 -65.67
C LYS A 527 -6.04 -19.10 -66.06
N LYS A 528 -5.67 -18.23 -65.11
CA LYS A 528 -4.69 -17.14 -65.33
C LYS A 528 -3.30 -17.68 -65.67
N CYS A 529 -2.83 -18.71 -64.95
CA CYS A 529 -1.54 -19.37 -65.22
C CYS A 529 -1.52 -20.09 -66.58
N LEU A 530 -2.58 -20.82 -66.94
CA LEU A 530 -2.66 -21.51 -68.23
C LEU A 530 -2.72 -20.54 -69.42
N SER A 531 -3.48 -19.44 -69.29
CA SER A 531 -3.53 -18.40 -70.33
C SER A 531 -2.16 -17.79 -70.61
N ASN A 532 -1.39 -17.49 -69.55
CA ASN A 532 -0.04 -16.95 -69.67
C ASN A 532 0.96 -17.92 -70.33
N ARG A 533 0.67 -19.23 -70.29
CA ARG A 533 1.51 -20.28 -70.90
C ARG A 533 1.27 -20.40 -72.41
N ASN A 534 0.05 -20.10 -72.88
CA ASN A 534 -0.26 -20.09 -74.31
C ASN A 534 0.24 -18.81 -75.01
N SER A 535 0.11 -17.64 -74.38
CA SER A 535 0.63 -16.38 -74.96
C SER A 535 2.15 -16.38 -75.17
N ARG A 536 2.91 -17.20 -74.44
CA ARG A 536 4.36 -17.38 -74.63
C ARG A 536 4.74 -18.43 -75.69
N ARG A 537 3.79 -19.02 -76.42
CA ARG A 537 4.04 -19.99 -77.51
C ARG A 537 3.78 -19.45 -78.92
N VAL A 538 3.44 -18.17 -79.06
CA VAL A 538 2.99 -17.56 -80.34
C VAL A 538 3.90 -16.37 -80.77
N ILE A 539 5.09 -16.22 -80.17
CA ILE A 539 6.09 -15.21 -80.58
C ILE A 539 7.46 -15.88 -80.75
N SER A 540 7.55 -16.74 -81.76
CA SER A 540 8.78 -17.21 -82.41
C SER A 540 8.38 -17.93 -83.70
N ILE A 541 9.22 -17.89 -84.75
CA ILE A 541 9.01 -18.50 -86.08
C ILE A 541 8.01 -17.71 -86.97
N ASN A 542 8.44 -16.57 -87.50
CA ASN A 542 8.68 -16.39 -88.95
C ASN A 542 9.08 -14.96 -89.33
N THR A 543 10.37 -14.72 -89.49
CA THR A 543 10.97 -13.67 -90.34
C THR A 543 12.27 -14.22 -90.89
N SER A 544 12.37 -14.37 -92.22
CA SER A 544 13.54 -14.75 -93.01
C SER A 544 14.42 -15.87 -92.43
#